data_AF-A0A1J3GC06-F1
#
_entry.id   AF-A0A1J3GC06-F1
#
_cell.length_a   1.000
_cell.length_b   1.000
_cell.length_c   1.000
_cell.angle_alpha   90.00
_cell.angle_beta   90.00
_cell.angle_gamma   90.00
#
_symmetry.space_group_name_H-M   'P 1'
#
loop_
_entity.id
_entity.type
_entity.pdbx_description
1 polymer ?
#
loop_
_entity_poly.entity_id
_entity_poly.type
_entity_poly.pdbx_seq_one_letter_code
_entity_poly.pdbx_strand_id
1 'polypeptide(L)'
;QDLTMSFSGLGEKVLEHYTFAKANLMRTAATNYLLDSGIQWSAAPPVKGIRDAAVELLHTLVAVHAEVFAGAKPLLGKILGTLVEGLIDTFLSLLEENSSDNLSSIDANGFCQLMLELEYFETILNPYFTVDATESLKSLQGAVLEKAIESISETAENNPGGNHRKPARGSEDAVSDDKQSSVSPDDLLALAQQCTSEMLQMELEKTRLNSACFGETILSDSMPPMARASYSSSKASMDSPSRNYRESQSMGSPVQARPRRR
;
A
#
# COMPACT_ATOMS: atom_id res chain seq x y z
N GLN A 1 40.16 -12.46 -8.07
CA GLN A 1 39.31 -12.83 -6.91
C GLN A 1 38.95 -11.57 -6.12
N ASP A 2 39.93 -10.75 -5.73
CA ASP A 2 39.71 -9.49 -4.99
C ASP A 2 38.83 -8.46 -5.71
N LEU A 3 38.97 -8.35 -7.04
CA LEU A 3 38.14 -7.44 -7.84
C LEU A 3 36.66 -7.84 -7.82
N THR A 4 36.36 -9.14 -7.96
CA THR A 4 34.99 -9.67 -7.91
C THR A 4 34.37 -9.47 -6.53
N MET A 5 35.13 -9.70 -5.46
CA MET A 5 34.70 -9.43 -4.08
C MET A 5 34.42 -7.93 -3.87
N SER A 6 35.29 -7.06 -4.40
CA SER A 6 35.13 -5.61 -4.31
C SER A 6 33.89 -5.11 -5.05
N PHE A 7 33.61 -5.64 -6.25
CA PHE A 7 32.41 -5.29 -7.01
C PHE A 7 31.13 -5.80 -6.36
N SER A 8 31.15 -7.00 -5.78
CA SER A 8 30.00 -7.53 -5.01
C SER A 8 29.70 -6.65 -3.81
N GLY A 9 30.72 -6.32 -3.00
CA GLY A 9 30.56 -5.45 -1.84
C GLY A 9 30.14 -4.02 -2.20
N LEU A 10 30.56 -3.50 -3.36
CA LEU A 10 30.05 -2.22 -3.87
C LEU A 10 28.57 -2.33 -4.24
N GLY A 11 28.16 -3.41 -4.89
CA GLY A 11 26.76 -3.65 -5.26
C GLY A 11 25.84 -3.71 -4.03
N GLU A 12 26.26 -4.38 -2.97
CA GLU A 12 25.54 -4.44 -1.69
C GLU A 12 25.39 -3.05 -1.07
N LYS A 13 26.46 -2.25 -1.00
CA LYS A 13 26.39 -0.88 -0.45
C LYS A 13 25.49 0.04 -1.26
N VAL A 14 25.53 -0.05 -2.59
CA VAL A 14 24.65 0.73 -3.47
C VAL A 14 23.20 0.33 -3.24
N LEU A 15 22.93 -0.96 -3.11
CA LEU A 15 21.60 -1.50 -2.81
C LEU A 15 21.10 -1.02 -1.45
N GLU A 16 21.92 -1.11 -0.40
CA GLU A 16 21.59 -0.62 0.94
C GLU A 16 21.26 0.87 0.93
N HIS A 17 22.08 1.69 0.27
CA HIS A 17 21.85 3.13 0.18
C HIS A 17 20.56 3.45 -0.60
N TYR A 18 20.30 2.72 -1.69
CA TYR A 18 19.06 2.85 -2.45
C TYR A 18 17.84 2.51 -1.58
N THR A 19 17.84 1.35 -0.94
CA THR A 19 16.73 0.89 -0.09
C THR A 19 16.52 1.84 1.08
N PHE A 20 17.58 2.32 1.73
CA PHE A 20 17.49 3.31 2.80
C PHE A 20 16.82 4.61 2.32
N ALA A 21 17.23 5.13 1.15
CA ALA A 21 16.62 6.33 0.59
C ALA A 21 15.13 6.13 0.28
N LYS A 22 14.75 4.98 -0.29
CA LYS A 22 13.34 4.66 -0.60
C LYS A 22 12.51 4.42 0.67
N ALA A 23 13.09 3.81 1.71
CA ALA A 23 12.44 3.63 3.00
C ALA A 23 12.08 4.98 3.65
N ASN A 24 12.90 6.03 3.49
CA ASN A 24 12.58 7.36 3.99
C ASN A 24 11.38 8.01 3.27
N LEU A 25 11.27 7.82 1.95
CA LEU A 25 10.10 8.29 1.18
C LEU A 25 8.83 7.56 1.64
N MET A 26 8.96 6.25 1.84
CA MET A 26 7.88 5.40 2.30
C MET A 26 7.45 5.72 3.74
N ARG A 27 8.39 6.07 4.64
CA ARG A 27 8.07 6.59 5.97
C ARG A 27 7.27 7.88 5.90
N THR A 28 7.64 8.79 4.99
CA THR A 28 6.88 10.04 4.78
C THR A 28 5.47 9.74 4.28
N ALA A 29 5.32 8.84 3.31
CA ALA A 29 4.01 8.42 2.82
C ALA A 29 3.16 7.71 3.91
N ALA A 30 3.79 6.89 4.76
CA ALA A 30 3.13 6.23 5.88
C ALA A 30 2.66 7.23 6.95
N THR A 31 3.47 8.25 7.22
CA THR A 31 3.12 9.38 8.11
C THR A 31 1.92 10.12 7.56
N ASN A 32 1.94 10.48 6.27
CA ASN A 32 0.81 11.15 5.64
C ASN A 32 -0.47 10.30 5.67
N TYR A 33 -0.33 8.98 5.45
CA TYR A 33 -1.45 8.04 5.48
C TYR A 33 -2.10 7.92 6.87
N LEU A 34 -1.30 7.74 7.93
CA LEU A 34 -1.81 7.55 9.28
C LEU A 34 -2.18 8.87 9.97
N LEU A 35 -1.38 9.92 9.82
CA LEU A 35 -1.49 11.13 10.63
C LEU A 35 -2.06 12.33 9.87
N ASP A 36 -1.71 12.52 8.59
CA ASP A 36 -2.07 13.73 7.84
C ASP A 36 -3.17 13.50 6.78
N SER A 37 -3.90 12.38 6.86
CA SER A 37 -4.97 12.03 5.90
C SER A 37 -6.32 12.71 6.21
N GLY A 38 -6.37 13.53 7.27
CA GLY A 38 -7.57 14.25 7.69
C GLY A 38 -8.62 13.38 8.39
N ILE A 39 -8.31 12.12 8.70
CA ILE A 39 -9.16 11.26 9.52
C ILE A 39 -8.92 11.54 11.00
N GLN A 40 -9.99 11.59 11.79
CA GLN A 40 -9.90 11.56 13.24
C GLN A 40 -10.20 10.13 13.70
N TRP A 41 -9.18 9.38 14.11
CA TRP A 41 -9.33 7.96 14.43
C TRP A 41 -10.26 7.69 15.62
N SER A 42 -10.42 8.66 16.53
CA SER A 42 -11.34 8.61 17.67
C SER A 42 -12.80 8.93 17.33
N ALA A 43 -13.06 9.42 16.12
CA ALA A 43 -14.38 9.78 15.61
C ALA A 43 -14.44 9.50 14.09
N ALA A 44 -14.03 8.30 13.71
CA ALA A 44 -13.84 7.96 12.31
C ALA A 44 -15.19 7.85 11.59
N PRO A 45 -15.27 8.32 10.34
CA PRO A 45 -16.48 8.16 9.55
C PRO A 45 -16.76 6.66 9.30
N PRO A 46 -18.01 6.28 8.99
CA PRO A 46 -18.32 4.91 8.59
C PRO A 46 -17.46 4.47 7.40
N VAL A 47 -17.02 3.21 7.43
CA VAL A 47 -16.16 2.62 6.40
C VAL A 47 -16.89 2.63 5.05
N LYS A 48 -16.24 3.22 4.04
CA LYS A 48 -16.80 3.38 2.68
C LYS A 48 -15.92 2.77 1.58
N GLY A 49 -14.78 2.20 1.93
CA GLY A 49 -13.81 1.63 1.01
C GLY A 49 -12.39 2.06 1.38
N ILE A 50 -11.47 1.91 0.42
CA ILE A 50 -10.07 2.29 0.61
C ILE A 50 -9.93 3.80 0.43
N ARG A 51 -9.27 4.48 1.39
CA ARG A 51 -9.03 5.91 1.31
C ARG A 51 -7.99 6.24 0.24
N ASP A 52 -8.10 7.42 -0.35
CA ASP A 52 -7.12 7.91 -1.34
C ASP A 52 -5.70 7.93 -0.76
N ALA A 53 -5.55 8.28 0.52
CA ALA A 53 -4.27 8.25 1.22
C ALA A 53 -3.59 6.86 1.22
N ALA A 54 -4.38 5.78 1.28
CA ALA A 54 -3.85 4.41 1.19
C ALA A 54 -3.35 4.10 -0.23
N VAL A 55 -4.08 4.58 -1.26
CA VAL A 55 -3.68 4.44 -2.66
C VAL A 55 -2.42 5.27 -2.97
N GLU A 56 -2.32 6.49 -2.43
CA GLU A 56 -1.13 7.35 -2.56
C GLU A 56 0.10 6.72 -1.90
N LEU A 57 -0.06 6.12 -0.72
CA LEU A 57 1.01 5.32 -0.10
C LEU A 57 1.44 4.18 -1.03
N LEU A 58 0.49 3.43 -1.59
CA LEU A 58 0.77 2.34 -2.53
C LEU A 58 1.52 2.83 -3.78
N HIS A 59 1.20 4.00 -4.31
CA HIS A 59 1.92 4.59 -5.46
C HIS A 59 3.40 4.80 -5.19
N THR A 60 3.81 5.01 -3.94
CA THR A 60 5.24 5.08 -3.57
C THR A 60 5.94 3.75 -3.87
N LEU A 61 5.32 2.62 -3.53
CA LEU A 61 5.86 1.29 -3.85
C LEU A 61 5.77 0.97 -5.35
N VAL A 62 4.73 1.43 -6.05
CA VAL A 62 4.60 1.29 -7.51
C VAL A 62 5.74 2.01 -8.23
N ALA A 63 6.09 3.22 -7.77
CA ALA A 63 7.21 3.98 -8.34
C ALA A 63 8.55 3.23 -8.14
N VAL A 64 8.79 2.67 -6.95
CA VAL A 64 9.97 1.83 -6.69
C VAL A 64 9.96 0.58 -7.58
N HIS A 65 8.81 -0.07 -7.71
CA HIS A 65 8.65 -1.24 -8.58
C HIS A 65 9.05 -0.88 -10.02
N ALA A 66 8.52 0.21 -10.58
CA ALA A 66 8.81 0.63 -11.95
C ALA A 66 10.29 0.93 -12.17
N GLU A 67 10.93 1.64 -11.23
CA GLU A 67 12.36 1.98 -11.28
C GLU A 67 13.24 0.73 -11.28
N VAL A 68 12.99 -0.18 -10.33
CA VAL A 68 13.80 -1.40 -10.17
C VAL A 68 13.51 -2.41 -11.27
N PHE A 69 12.27 -2.55 -11.71
CA PHE A 69 11.92 -3.45 -12.80
C PHE A 69 12.61 -3.05 -14.12
N ALA A 70 12.76 -1.74 -14.38
CA ALA A 70 13.45 -1.23 -15.55
C ALA A 70 14.99 -1.36 -15.47
N GLY A 71 15.58 -1.09 -14.30
CA GLY A 71 17.04 -1.00 -14.16
C GLY A 71 17.73 -2.25 -13.58
N ALA A 72 17.05 -2.98 -12.69
CA ALA A 72 17.65 -4.02 -11.87
C ALA A 72 16.63 -5.11 -11.45
N LYS A 73 15.86 -5.63 -12.42
CA LYS A 73 14.78 -6.63 -12.18
C LYS A 73 15.16 -7.79 -11.25
N PRO A 74 16.36 -8.40 -11.30
CA PRO A 74 16.74 -9.48 -10.38
C PRO A 74 16.75 -9.08 -8.90
N LEU A 75 16.86 -7.80 -8.57
CA LEU A 75 16.86 -7.27 -7.21
C LEU A 75 15.46 -6.86 -6.72
N LEU A 76 14.45 -6.90 -7.59
CA LEU A 76 13.11 -6.40 -7.31
C LEU A 76 12.46 -7.05 -6.09
N GLY A 77 12.50 -8.38 -6.02
CA GLY A 77 11.94 -9.12 -4.87
C GLY A 77 12.62 -8.74 -3.56
N LYS A 78 13.95 -8.65 -3.57
CA LYS A 78 14.74 -8.27 -2.38
C LYS A 78 14.44 -6.85 -1.93
N ILE A 79 14.44 -5.88 -2.85
CA ILE A 79 14.19 -4.47 -2.54
C ILE A 79 12.77 -4.28 -2.01
N LEU A 80 11.77 -4.76 -2.75
CA LEU A 80 10.37 -4.59 -2.33
C LEU A 80 10.07 -5.34 -1.04
N GLY A 81 10.65 -6.52 -0.83
CA GLY A 81 10.50 -7.24 0.44
C GLY A 81 11.02 -6.45 1.64
N THR A 82 12.24 -5.91 1.55
CA THR A 82 12.80 -5.06 2.62
C THR A 82 11.98 -3.78 2.83
N LEU A 83 11.42 -3.20 1.78
CA LEU A 83 10.56 -2.03 1.90
C LEU A 83 9.20 -2.38 2.53
N VAL A 84 8.56 -3.48 2.15
CA VAL A 84 7.30 -3.90 2.77
C VAL A 84 7.50 -4.17 4.27
N GLU A 85 8.55 -4.87 4.65
CA GLU A 85 8.91 -5.08 6.06
C GLU A 85 9.09 -3.75 6.81
N GLY A 86 9.92 -2.85 6.27
CA GLY A 86 10.13 -1.52 6.86
C GLY A 86 8.87 -0.65 6.88
N LEU A 87 7.88 -0.88 6.00
CA LEU A 87 6.60 -0.18 6.00
C LEU A 87 5.76 -0.60 7.20
N ILE A 88 5.65 -1.91 7.44
CA ILE A 88 4.88 -2.44 8.57
C ILE A 88 5.53 -2.02 9.89
N ASP A 89 6.86 -2.09 9.99
CA ASP A 89 7.59 -1.61 11.18
C ASP A 89 7.41 -0.10 11.39
N THR A 90 7.30 0.67 10.30
CA THR A 90 6.99 2.09 10.37
C THR A 90 5.58 2.33 10.89
N PHE A 91 4.58 1.56 10.45
CA PHE A 91 3.23 1.68 11.00
C PHE A 91 3.17 1.38 12.49
N LEU A 92 3.86 0.32 12.94
CA LEU A 92 4.02 0.00 14.36
C LEU A 92 4.64 1.17 15.13
N SER A 93 5.78 1.66 14.64
CA SER A 93 6.50 2.76 15.28
C SER A 93 5.65 4.02 15.35
N LEU A 94 4.92 4.37 14.27
CA LEU A 94 4.03 5.53 14.25
C LEU A 94 2.87 5.39 15.25
N LEU A 95 2.31 4.18 15.40
CA LEU A 95 1.25 3.90 16.37
C LEU A 95 1.75 4.07 17.81
N GLU A 96 2.95 3.57 18.11
CA GLU A 96 3.58 3.67 19.43
C GLU A 96 3.99 5.12 19.75
N GLU A 97 4.67 5.80 18.82
CA GLU A 97 5.17 7.17 18.97
C GLU A 97 4.03 8.19 19.13
N ASN A 98 2.87 7.95 18.52
CA ASN A 98 1.72 8.87 18.56
C ASN A 98 0.60 8.38 19.49
N SER A 99 0.90 7.41 20.35
CA SER A 99 -0.04 6.85 21.32
C SER A 99 -0.57 7.86 22.34
N SER A 100 0.07 9.02 22.50
CA SER A 100 -0.40 10.12 23.36
C SER A 100 -1.14 11.24 22.62
N ASP A 101 -1.10 11.26 21.29
CA ASP A 101 -1.47 12.43 20.49
C ASP A 101 -2.57 12.07 19.46
N ASN A 102 -2.20 11.98 18.17
CA ASN A 102 -3.13 11.74 17.05
C ASN A 102 -3.73 10.32 17.03
N LEU A 103 -3.06 9.36 17.66
CA LEU A 103 -3.50 7.97 17.79
C LEU A 103 -3.79 7.62 19.26
N SER A 104 -4.11 8.62 20.08
CA SER A 104 -4.47 8.44 21.49
C SER A 104 -5.70 7.58 21.69
N SER A 105 -6.66 7.64 20.77
CA SER A 105 -7.84 6.79 20.78
C SER A 105 -8.28 6.41 19.37
N ILE A 106 -8.75 5.18 19.22
CA ILE A 106 -9.26 4.58 17.98
C ILE A 106 -10.67 4.07 18.27
N ASP A 107 -11.68 4.62 17.61
CA ASP A 107 -13.05 4.15 17.73
C ASP A 107 -13.30 2.88 16.88
N ALA A 108 -14.50 2.30 16.99
CA ALA A 108 -14.84 1.08 16.26
C ALA A 108 -14.76 1.26 14.72
N ASN A 109 -15.10 2.44 14.18
CA ASN A 109 -15.02 2.70 12.76
C ASN A 109 -13.57 2.85 12.30
N GLY A 110 -12.73 3.52 13.11
CA GLY A 110 -11.31 3.70 12.86
C GLY A 110 -10.58 2.36 12.86
N PHE A 111 -10.93 1.49 13.81
CA PHE A 111 -10.48 0.11 13.86
C PHE A 111 -10.86 -0.64 12.56
N CYS A 112 -12.14 -0.63 12.19
CA CYS A 112 -12.60 -1.32 10.98
C CYS A 112 -11.94 -0.77 9.70
N GLN A 113 -11.75 0.55 9.61
CA GLN A 113 -11.08 1.19 8.47
C GLN A 113 -9.61 0.76 8.37
N LEU A 114 -8.87 0.74 9.49
CA LEU A 114 -7.47 0.28 9.51
C LEU A 114 -7.38 -1.20 9.14
N MET A 115 -8.24 -2.06 9.69
CA MET A 115 -8.24 -3.48 9.37
C MET A 115 -8.51 -3.75 7.89
N LEU A 116 -9.47 -3.04 7.27
CA LEU A 116 -9.74 -3.12 5.83
C LEU A 116 -8.52 -2.70 5.00
N GLU A 117 -7.88 -1.58 5.35
CA GLU A 117 -6.74 -1.04 4.60
C GLU A 117 -5.48 -1.89 4.77
N LEU A 118 -5.23 -2.45 5.95
CA LEU A 118 -4.13 -3.39 6.20
C LEU A 118 -4.30 -4.68 5.40
N GLU A 119 -5.51 -5.26 5.37
CA GLU A 119 -5.80 -6.44 4.55
C GLU A 119 -5.64 -6.14 3.05
N TYR A 120 -6.04 -4.95 2.62
CA TYR A 120 -5.84 -4.49 1.25
C TYR A 120 -4.35 -4.41 0.87
N PHE A 121 -3.51 -3.84 1.75
CA PHE A 121 -2.07 -3.82 1.54
C PHE A 121 -1.48 -5.22 1.53
N GLU A 122 -1.84 -6.07 2.49
CA GLU A 122 -1.39 -7.47 2.56
C GLU A 122 -1.74 -8.21 1.28
N THR A 123 -2.98 -8.11 0.80
CA THR A 123 -3.44 -8.78 -0.42
C THR A 123 -2.65 -8.36 -1.65
N ILE A 124 -2.42 -7.05 -1.84
CA ILE A 124 -1.71 -6.52 -3.01
C ILE A 124 -0.22 -6.83 -2.96
N LEU A 125 0.38 -6.71 -1.78
CA LEU A 125 1.82 -6.80 -1.59
C LEU A 125 2.27 -8.21 -1.22
N ASN A 126 1.36 -9.18 -1.10
CA ASN A 126 1.63 -10.58 -0.77
C ASN A 126 2.83 -11.19 -1.54
N PRO A 127 3.06 -10.91 -2.85
CA PRO A 127 4.25 -11.41 -3.55
C PRO A 127 5.61 -10.98 -2.94
N TYR A 128 5.61 -9.95 -2.09
CA TYR A 128 6.78 -9.38 -1.44
C TYR A 128 6.73 -9.47 0.09
N PHE A 129 5.70 -10.08 0.68
CA PHE A 129 5.64 -10.29 2.12
C PHE A 129 6.72 -11.28 2.56
N THR A 130 7.56 -10.85 3.49
CA THR A 130 8.50 -11.73 4.20
C THR A 130 7.81 -12.38 5.39
N VAL A 131 8.44 -13.41 5.97
CA VAL A 131 7.97 -14.00 7.23
C VAL A 131 7.96 -12.92 8.32
N ASP A 132 9.03 -12.14 8.40
CA ASP A 132 9.19 -11.04 9.36
C ASP A 132 8.10 -9.97 9.16
N ALA A 133 7.82 -9.55 7.93
CA ALA A 133 6.73 -8.61 7.64
C ALA A 133 5.35 -9.15 8.05
N THR A 134 5.13 -10.46 7.90
CA THR A 134 3.88 -11.12 8.31
C THR A 134 3.73 -11.13 9.84
N GLU A 135 4.82 -11.37 10.57
CA GLU A 135 4.83 -11.34 12.03
C GLU A 135 4.66 -9.91 12.57
N SER A 136 5.34 -8.93 11.97
CA SER A 136 5.13 -7.51 12.28
C SER A 136 3.69 -7.07 11.98
N LEU A 137 3.07 -7.54 10.90
CA LEU A 137 1.69 -7.19 10.56
C LEU A 137 0.69 -7.71 11.60
N LYS A 138 0.88 -8.93 12.08
CA LYS A 138 0.06 -9.48 13.17
C LYS A 138 0.24 -8.69 14.47
N SER A 139 1.48 -8.29 14.75
CA SER A 139 1.79 -7.43 15.91
C SER A 139 1.10 -6.07 15.79
N LEU A 140 1.08 -5.48 14.59
CA LEU A 140 0.39 -4.24 14.29
C LEU A 140 -1.12 -4.36 14.48
N GLN A 141 -1.74 -5.40 13.91
CA GLN A 141 -3.18 -5.66 14.09
C GLN A 141 -3.54 -5.84 15.57
N GLY A 142 -2.68 -6.53 16.33
CA GLY A 142 -2.83 -6.68 17.78
C GLY A 142 -2.74 -5.35 18.53
N ALA A 143 -1.76 -4.52 18.22
CA ALA A 143 -1.58 -3.20 18.85
C ALA A 143 -2.75 -2.24 18.53
N VAL A 144 -3.25 -2.26 17.30
CA VAL A 144 -4.43 -1.47 16.88
C VAL A 144 -5.69 -1.95 17.62
N LEU A 145 -5.85 -3.27 17.80
CA LEU A 145 -6.96 -3.84 18.57
C LEU A 145 -6.89 -3.44 20.05
N GLU A 146 -5.72 -3.56 20.67
CA GLU A 146 -5.50 -3.13 22.07
C GLU A 146 -5.90 -1.66 22.26
N LYS A 147 -5.42 -0.78 21.37
CA LYS A 147 -5.78 0.64 21.38
C LYS A 147 -7.29 0.90 21.23
N ALA A 148 -7.96 0.14 20.37
CA ALA A 148 -9.41 0.28 20.20
C ALA A 148 -10.18 -0.16 21.45
N ILE A 149 -9.75 -1.24 22.10
CA ILE A 149 -10.35 -1.73 23.36
C ILE A 149 -10.13 -0.74 24.51
N GLU A 150 -8.93 -0.19 24.64
CA GLU A 150 -8.61 0.87 25.61
C GLU A 150 -9.55 2.06 25.42
N SER A 151 -9.71 2.53 24.18
CA SER A 151 -10.55 3.69 23.84
C SER A 151 -12.03 3.50 24.21
N ILE A 152 -12.57 2.31 23.99
CA ILE A 152 -13.97 1.98 24.32
C ILE A 152 -14.16 1.89 25.84
N SER A 153 -13.17 1.33 26.54
CA SER A 153 -13.18 1.21 28.00
C SER A 153 -13.11 2.58 28.68
N GLU A 154 -12.22 3.47 28.22
CA GLU A 154 -12.11 4.84 28.71
C GLU A 154 -13.39 5.65 28.49
N THR A 155 -14.08 5.45 27.36
CA THR A 155 -15.36 6.10 27.07
C THR A 155 -16.48 5.63 28.00
N ALA A 156 -16.46 4.36 28.41
CA ALA A 156 -17.42 3.81 29.36
C ALA A 156 -17.21 4.33 30.79
N GLU A 157 -15.96 4.55 31.21
CA GLU A 157 -15.61 5.05 32.55
C GLU A 157 -15.78 6.57 32.68
N ASN A 158 -15.49 7.34 31.62
CA ASN A 158 -15.55 8.81 31.62
C ASN A 158 -16.96 9.40 31.49
N ASN A 159 -18.01 8.57 31.51
CA ASN A 159 -19.40 9.01 31.40
C ASN A 159 -20.15 8.88 32.75
N PRO A 160 -19.90 9.74 33.76
CA PRO A 160 -20.60 9.72 35.06
C PRO A 160 -21.99 10.38 34.99
N GLY A 161 -22.73 10.16 33.89
CA GLY A 161 -23.94 10.91 33.52
C GLY A 161 -25.23 10.09 33.42
N GLY A 162 -25.21 8.80 33.75
CA GLY A 162 -26.43 8.00 33.89
C GLY A 162 -27.21 8.42 35.15
N ASN A 163 -28.25 9.24 34.98
CA ASN A 163 -29.17 9.67 36.03
C ASN A 163 -29.82 8.47 36.77
N HIS A 164 -29.15 7.93 37.78
CA HIS A 164 -29.82 7.21 38.86
C HIS A 164 -30.54 8.22 39.76
N ARG A 165 -31.70 8.70 39.31
CA ARG A 165 -32.70 9.20 40.25
C ARG A 165 -33.07 8.03 41.17
N LYS A 166 -32.71 8.14 42.44
CA LYS A 166 -33.10 7.23 43.52
C LYS A 166 -34.56 6.77 43.34
N PRO A 167 -34.86 5.46 43.22
CA PRO A 167 -36.23 5.02 43.27
C PRO A 167 -36.70 5.08 44.72
N ALA A 168 -37.58 6.04 45.01
CA ALA A 168 -38.38 6.00 46.22
C ALA A 168 -39.37 4.84 46.08
N ARG A 169 -39.01 3.70 46.68
CA ARG A 169 -39.87 2.69 47.31
C ARG A 169 -41.31 2.61 46.77
N GLY A 170 -41.53 1.72 45.80
CA GLY A 170 -42.88 1.20 45.47
C GLY A 170 -43.05 0.80 44.00
N SER A 171 -43.65 -0.37 43.80
CA SER A 171 -44.21 -0.89 42.53
C SER A 171 -43.28 -1.70 41.61
N GLU A 172 -43.32 -3.02 41.82
CA GLU A 172 -43.62 -4.09 40.84
C GLU A 172 -43.66 -3.71 39.33
N ASP A 173 -42.96 -4.57 38.56
CA ASP A 173 -42.88 -4.73 37.09
C ASP A 173 -42.18 -3.65 36.23
N ALA A 174 -40.88 -3.87 35.98
CA ALA A 174 -40.26 -3.64 34.67
C ALA A 174 -38.91 -4.37 34.60
N VAL A 175 -38.79 -5.34 33.69
CA VAL A 175 -37.51 -5.87 33.21
C VAL A 175 -36.85 -4.74 32.42
N SER A 176 -35.98 -3.97 33.07
CA SER A 176 -35.08 -3.05 32.37
C SER A 176 -33.97 -3.87 31.72
N ASP A 177 -34.12 -4.12 30.43
CA ASP A 177 -33.05 -4.57 29.54
C ASP A 177 -32.08 -3.40 29.33
N ASP A 178 -31.28 -3.10 30.36
CA ASP A 178 -30.13 -2.19 30.24
C ASP A 178 -29.03 -2.94 29.47
N LYS A 179 -29.18 -3.02 28.15
CA LYS A 179 -28.08 -3.30 27.23
C LYS A 179 -27.11 -2.11 27.25
N GLN A 180 -26.30 -2.02 28.30
CA GLN A 180 -24.94 -1.50 28.13
C GLN A 180 -24.24 -2.48 27.19
N SER A 181 -24.27 -2.21 25.87
CA SER A 181 -23.46 -2.98 24.93
C SER A 181 -22.00 -2.56 25.11
N SER A 182 -21.34 -3.09 26.14
CA SER A 182 -19.89 -3.19 26.13
C SER A 182 -19.54 -4.03 24.91
N VAL A 183 -19.01 -3.40 23.86
CA VAL A 183 -18.58 -4.12 22.66
C VAL A 183 -17.42 -5.02 23.09
N SER A 184 -17.58 -6.33 22.96
CA SER A 184 -16.50 -7.28 23.25
C SER A 184 -15.37 -7.13 22.23
N PRO A 185 -14.10 -7.41 22.57
CA PRO A 185 -13.01 -7.53 21.59
C PRO A 185 -13.38 -8.43 20.40
N ASP A 186 -14.09 -9.53 20.66
CA ASP A 186 -14.55 -10.46 19.63
C ASP A 186 -15.61 -9.83 18.71
N ASP A 187 -16.47 -8.94 19.25
CA ASP A 187 -17.47 -8.23 18.46
C ASP A 187 -16.80 -7.20 17.53
N LEU A 188 -15.75 -6.52 17.97
CA LEU A 188 -14.96 -5.61 17.12
C LEU A 188 -14.28 -6.35 15.98
N LEU A 189 -13.65 -7.49 16.29
CA LEU A 189 -13.03 -8.34 15.27
C LEU A 189 -14.07 -8.84 14.26
N ALA A 190 -15.24 -9.27 14.72
CA ALA A 190 -16.32 -9.69 13.84
C ALA A 190 -16.82 -8.54 12.95
N LEU A 191 -16.96 -7.32 13.49
CA LEU A 191 -17.34 -6.13 12.72
C LEU A 191 -16.30 -5.79 11.65
N ALA A 192 -15.00 -5.80 12.00
CA ALA A 192 -13.93 -5.54 11.05
C ALA A 192 -13.90 -6.61 9.94
N GLN A 193 -14.02 -7.88 10.29
CA GLN A 193 -14.10 -8.98 9.32
C GLN A 193 -15.30 -8.86 8.39
N GLN A 194 -16.46 -8.44 8.90
CA GLN A 194 -17.64 -8.17 8.09
C GLN A 194 -17.37 -7.04 7.09
N CYS A 195 -16.82 -5.90 7.56
CA CYS A 195 -16.47 -4.77 6.69
C CYS A 195 -15.49 -5.19 5.58
N THR A 196 -14.45 -5.93 5.94
CA THR A 196 -13.45 -6.44 4.99
C THR A 196 -14.08 -7.38 3.96
N SER A 197 -14.88 -8.35 4.39
CA SER A 197 -15.53 -9.33 3.52
C SER A 197 -16.48 -8.67 2.50
N GLU A 198 -17.21 -7.63 2.93
CA GLU A 198 -18.16 -6.91 2.07
C GLU A 198 -17.47 -6.04 1.00
N MET A 199 -16.30 -5.47 1.31
CA MET A 199 -15.73 -4.38 0.52
C MET A 199 -14.43 -4.73 -0.23
N LEU A 200 -13.61 -5.62 0.32
CA LEU A 200 -12.23 -5.84 -0.14
C LEU A 200 -12.16 -6.19 -1.63
N GLN A 201 -12.96 -7.15 -2.09
CA GLN A 201 -12.92 -7.59 -3.49
C GLN A 201 -13.30 -6.46 -4.45
N MET A 202 -14.31 -5.66 -4.10
CA MET A 202 -14.75 -4.55 -4.94
C MET A 202 -13.68 -3.46 -5.02
N GLU A 203 -13.06 -3.13 -3.90
CA GLU A 203 -12.01 -2.12 -3.86
C GLU A 203 -10.73 -2.57 -4.58
N LEU A 204 -10.35 -3.85 -4.48
CA LEU A 204 -9.25 -4.43 -5.28
C LEU A 204 -9.49 -4.30 -6.78
N GLU A 205 -10.72 -4.53 -7.25
CA GLU A 205 -11.06 -4.34 -8.66
C GLU A 205 -11.04 -2.86 -9.08
N LYS A 206 -11.59 -1.99 -8.23
CA LYS A 206 -11.60 -0.53 -8.45
C LYS A 206 -10.19 0.05 -8.52
N THR A 207 -9.28 -0.45 -7.69
CA THR A 207 -7.90 0.04 -7.65
C THR A 207 -6.92 -0.80 -8.47
N ARG A 208 -7.39 -1.82 -9.21
CA ARG A 208 -6.55 -2.78 -9.95
C ARG A 208 -5.45 -2.15 -10.80
N LEU A 209 -5.72 -1.02 -11.45
CA LEU A 209 -4.72 -0.32 -12.27
C LEU A 209 -3.59 0.30 -11.45
N ASN A 210 -3.84 0.62 -10.17
CA ASN A 210 -2.84 1.16 -9.25
C ASN A 210 -1.88 0.09 -8.76
N SER A 211 -2.29 -1.19 -8.75
CA SER A 211 -1.53 -2.30 -8.16
C SER A 211 -1.09 -3.37 -9.15
N ALA A 212 -1.47 -3.25 -10.43
CA ALA A 212 -1.25 -4.28 -11.45
C ALA A 212 0.21 -4.75 -11.56
N CYS A 213 1.18 -3.86 -11.31
CA CYS A 213 2.59 -4.19 -11.41
C CYS A 213 3.04 -5.30 -10.43
N PHE A 214 2.39 -5.43 -9.28
CA PHE A 214 2.77 -6.42 -8.28
C PHE A 214 2.34 -7.85 -8.64
N GLY A 215 1.33 -8.02 -9.52
CA GLY A 215 0.84 -9.33 -9.96
C GLY A 215 1.59 -9.92 -11.16
N GLU A 216 2.24 -9.10 -11.99
CA GLU A 216 2.92 -9.54 -13.22
C GLU A 216 4.29 -10.20 -12.97
N THR A 217 4.85 -10.01 -11.77
CA THR A 217 6.22 -10.40 -11.41
C THR A 217 6.40 -11.91 -11.32
N ILE A 218 5.38 -12.65 -10.91
CA ILE A 218 5.42 -14.12 -10.74
C ILE A 218 5.34 -14.85 -12.10
N LEU A 219 4.63 -14.28 -13.08
CA LEU A 219 4.41 -14.95 -14.38
C LEU A 219 5.58 -14.83 -15.36
N SER A 220 6.47 -13.84 -15.16
CA SER A 220 7.60 -13.61 -16.05
C SER A 220 8.79 -14.57 -15.87
N ASP A 221 8.87 -15.26 -14.73
CA ASP A 221 10.02 -16.11 -14.39
C ASP A 221 9.82 -17.59 -14.79
N SER A 222 8.60 -17.98 -15.20
CA SER A 222 8.27 -19.34 -15.61
C SER A 222 8.28 -19.56 -17.13
N MET A 223 8.44 -18.52 -17.95
CA MET A 223 8.46 -18.67 -19.42
C MET A 223 9.87 -18.93 -19.97
N PRO A 224 10.07 -20.04 -20.73
CA PRO A 224 11.28 -20.26 -21.50
C PRO A 224 11.55 -19.11 -22.50
N PRO A 225 12.83 -18.82 -22.81
CA PRO A 225 13.24 -17.67 -23.63
C PRO A 225 12.63 -17.61 -25.05
N MET A 226 12.04 -18.71 -25.54
CA MET A 226 11.39 -18.79 -26.85
C MET A 226 10.03 -18.07 -26.94
N ALA A 227 9.35 -17.82 -25.82
CA ALA A 227 8.03 -17.18 -25.85
C ALA A 227 8.08 -15.65 -25.96
N ARG A 228 9.21 -15.01 -25.64
CA ARG A 228 9.38 -13.54 -25.81
C ARG A 228 9.43 -13.09 -27.26
N ALA A 229 9.82 -13.98 -28.18
CA ALA A 229 9.91 -13.66 -29.62
C ALA A 229 8.56 -13.72 -30.35
N SER A 230 7.56 -14.38 -29.78
CA SER A 230 6.27 -14.62 -30.47
C SER A 230 5.28 -13.46 -30.31
N TYR A 231 5.44 -12.60 -29.30
CA TYR A 231 4.57 -11.44 -29.08
C TYR A 231 5.07 -10.15 -29.76
N SER A 232 6.28 -10.13 -30.30
CA SER A 232 6.82 -8.99 -31.06
C SER A 232 6.87 -9.22 -32.58
N SER A 233 6.51 -10.42 -33.07
CA SER A 233 6.59 -10.78 -34.48
C SER A 233 5.28 -10.62 -35.28
N SER A 234 4.19 -10.22 -34.64
CA SER A 234 2.88 -10.06 -35.29
C SER A 234 2.53 -8.59 -35.61
N LYS A 235 3.45 -7.86 -36.26
CA LYS A 235 3.11 -6.65 -37.04
C LYS A 235 4.22 -6.26 -38.02
N ALA A 236 4.23 -6.91 -39.18
CA ALA A 236 4.59 -6.39 -40.51
C ALA A 236 5.03 -7.55 -41.42
N SER A 237 4.05 -8.29 -41.94
CA SER A 237 4.21 -9.11 -43.14
C SER A 237 3.42 -8.43 -44.25
N MET A 238 4.10 -7.80 -45.19
CA MET A 238 3.96 -8.11 -46.63
C MET A 238 4.91 -7.25 -47.49
N ASP A 239 5.65 -8.00 -48.32
CA ASP A 239 6.14 -7.69 -49.66
C ASP A 239 7.33 -6.73 -49.86
N SER A 240 8.48 -7.38 -50.10
CA SER A 240 9.48 -6.90 -51.06
C SER A 240 9.03 -7.21 -52.51
N PRO A 241 9.53 -6.48 -53.51
CA PRO A 241 10.64 -7.07 -54.24
C PRO A 241 11.78 -6.11 -54.59
N SER A 242 12.91 -6.76 -54.82
CA SER A 242 14.26 -6.27 -55.15
C SER A 242 14.40 -5.64 -56.54
N ARG A 243 15.28 -4.64 -56.69
CA ARG A 243 16.37 -4.61 -57.72
C ARG A 243 17.30 -3.40 -57.64
N ASN A 244 18.59 -3.73 -57.70
CA ASN A 244 19.82 -2.94 -57.87
C ASN A 244 19.76 -1.69 -58.77
N TYR A 245 20.50 -0.63 -58.39
CA TYR A 245 21.59 -0.10 -59.23
C TYR A 245 22.58 0.78 -58.44
N ARG A 246 23.85 0.71 -58.84
CA ARG A 246 25.05 1.31 -58.26
C ARG A 246 25.42 2.58 -59.04
N GLU A 247 25.94 3.59 -58.34
CA GLU A 247 26.79 4.73 -58.78
C GLU A 247 26.37 5.58 -60.00
N SER A 248 26.29 6.91 -59.84
CA SER A 248 27.36 7.85 -60.23
C SER A 248 26.94 9.34 -60.20
N GLN A 249 27.87 10.14 -59.68
CA GLN A 249 28.15 11.59 -59.75
C GLN A 249 27.28 12.56 -60.59
N SER A 250 27.07 13.77 -60.03
CA SER A 250 27.15 15.09 -60.72
C SER A 250 26.68 16.20 -59.76
N MET A 251 27.59 16.98 -59.14
CA MET A 251 27.91 18.38 -59.50
C MET A 251 26.69 19.32 -59.66
N GLY A 252 26.63 20.36 -58.80
CA GLY A 252 25.82 21.55 -59.02
C GLY A 252 25.34 22.26 -57.75
N SER A 253 26.08 23.29 -57.32
CA SER A 253 25.66 24.33 -56.37
C SER A 253 25.76 25.67 -57.12
N PRO A 254 25.27 26.82 -56.62
CA PRO A 254 24.10 27.17 -55.80
C PRO A 254 23.17 28.13 -56.60
N VAL A 255 22.19 28.83 -55.98
CA VAL A 255 21.89 30.29 -56.17
C VAL A 255 20.47 30.73 -55.71
N GLN A 256 20.48 31.79 -54.87
CA GLN A 256 19.51 32.89 -54.63
C GLN A 256 18.19 32.72 -53.83
N ALA A 257 18.21 33.31 -52.62
CA ALA A 257 17.43 34.49 -52.14
C ALA A 257 16.22 34.95 -53.00
N ARG A 258 15.05 35.41 -52.50
CA ARG A 258 14.67 36.21 -51.31
C ARG A 258 13.08 36.32 -51.27
N PRO A 259 12.39 37.22 -50.52
CA PRO A 259 11.22 36.88 -49.66
C PRO A 259 9.88 37.57 -50.04
N ARG A 260 8.76 37.25 -49.34
CA ARG A 260 7.85 38.24 -48.70
C ARG A 260 6.61 37.67 -47.99
N ARG A 261 6.45 38.15 -46.74
CA ARG A 261 5.24 38.50 -45.96
C ARG A 261 3.84 38.17 -46.51
N ARG A 262 3.00 37.62 -45.63
CA ARG A 262 1.99 38.42 -44.92
C ARG A 262 1.91 38.00 -43.47
#